data_AF-A0A8J4W1L0-F1
#
_entry.id   AF-A0A8J4W1L0-F1
#
_cell.length_a   1.000
_cell.length_b   1.000
_cell.length_c   1.000
_cell.angle_alpha   90.00
_cell.angle_beta   90.00
_cell.angle_gamma   90.00
#
_symmetry.space_group_name_H-M   'P 1'
#
loop_
_entity.id
_entity.type
_entity.pdbx_description
1 polymer ?
#
loop_
_entity_poly.entity_id
_entity_poly.type
_entity_poly.pdbx_seq_one_letter_code
_entity_poly.pdbx_strand_id
1 'polypeptide(L)'
;MTITKWNLFFGFCPETYLDTVLNYSIFDYAPTFLNITLFYDCPSQVNTSIPVQNRFTCKLLDGRDVNNNSYFVNESLAKIHSWELEECRGRIRVPILRNAINESTVVVPSLHEALIRGFDVDYNFLDKTASDGCMKSGGNCGYSNETHPFVCFCRDGERSHFCTAQHNTGNNMYSFSLSHFTGLG
;
A
#
# COMPACT_ATOMS: atom_id res chain seq x y z
N MET A 1 -2.55 9.96 4.55
CA MET A 1 -1.58 9.84 3.42
C MET A 1 -2.06 8.71 2.55
N THR A 2 -1.77 8.69 1.25
CA THR A 2 -2.21 7.62 0.35
C THR A 2 -1.00 6.81 -0.16
N ILE A 3 -1.10 5.49 -0.12
CA ILE A 3 -0.06 4.55 -0.62
C ILE A 3 -0.67 3.71 -1.73
N THR A 4 0.13 3.40 -2.75
CA THR A 4 -0.24 2.51 -3.86
C THR A 4 0.73 1.34 -3.97
N LYS A 5 0.21 0.15 -4.27
CA LYS A 5 1.01 -1.06 -4.47
C LYS A 5 1.68 -1.04 -5.85
N TRP A 6 2.98 -0.74 -5.88
CA TRP A 6 3.76 -0.49 -7.10
C TRP A 6 3.66 -1.61 -8.15
N ASN A 7 3.76 -2.87 -7.75
CA ASN A 7 3.70 -4.00 -8.68
C ASN A 7 2.33 -4.18 -9.36
N LEU A 8 1.30 -3.49 -8.88
CA LEU A 8 -0.04 -3.49 -9.47
C LEU A 8 -0.39 -2.15 -10.15
N PHE A 9 0.53 -1.19 -10.15
CA PHE A 9 0.28 0.15 -10.69
C PHE A 9 0.09 0.13 -12.22
N PHE A 10 0.90 -0.67 -12.93
CA PHE A 10 0.85 -0.77 -14.39
C PHE A 10 -0.11 -1.85 -14.90
N GLY A 11 -0.77 -2.59 -14.01
CA GLY A 11 -1.71 -3.64 -14.37
C GLY A 11 -1.78 -4.77 -13.36
N PHE A 12 -2.69 -5.71 -13.58
CA PHE A 12 -2.99 -6.79 -12.66
C PHE A 12 -1.95 -7.91 -12.64
N CYS A 13 -0.97 -7.93 -13.54
CA CYS A 13 -0.11 -9.08 -13.81
C CYS A 13 1.35 -8.77 -13.45
N PRO A 14 1.72 -8.81 -12.16
CA PRO A 14 3.11 -8.63 -11.74
C PRO A 14 3.95 -9.86 -12.07
N GLU A 15 5.27 -9.68 -12.19
CA GLU A 15 6.22 -10.78 -12.39
C GLU A 15 6.31 -11.72 -11.18
N THR A 16 6.01 -11.22 -9.99
CA THR A 16 6.05 -11.97 -8.73
C THR A 16 4.83 -11.71 -7.86
N TYR A 17 4.33 -12.77 -7.20
CA TYR A 17 3.19 -12.71 -6.28
C TYR A 17 3.64 -12.44 -4.84
N LEU A 18 4.06 -11.20 -4.57
CA LEU A 18 4.50 -10.80 -3.23
C LEU A 18 3.40 -10.06 -2.49
N ASP A 19 2.95 -10.65 -1.39
CA ASP A 19 2.20 -9.96 -0.35
C ASP A 19 3.14 -8.94 0.32
N THR A 20 2.82 -7.66 0.16
CA THR A 20 3.53 -6.59 0.86
C THR A 20 2.71 -6.19 2.06
N VAL A 21 3.27 -6.37 3.25
CA VAL A 21 2.61 -6.00 4.51
C VAL A 21 2.94 -4.54 4.81
N LEU A 22 1.94 -3.77 5.24
CA LEU A 22 2.16 -2.42 5.73
C LEU A 22 3.09 -2.46 6.95
N ASN A 23 4.09 -1.59 7.00
CA ASN A 23 4.92 -1.45 8.19
C ASN A 23 4.12 -0.75 9.30
N TYR A 24 3.49 -1.55 10.16
CA TYR A 24 2.65 -1.07 11.27
C TYR A 24 3.41 -0.27 12.33
N SER A 25 4.74 -0.33 12.36
CA SER A 25 5.55 0.53 13.23
C SER A 25 5.55 2.00 12.79
N ILE A 26 5.14 2.28 11.54
CA ILE A 26 5.15 3.62 10.94
C ILE A 26 3.74 4.04 10.52
N PHE A 27 2.93 3.10 10.03
CA PHE A 27 1.63 3.38 9.43
C PHE A 27 0.54 2.46 9.96
N ASP A 28 -0.63 3.03 10.22
CA ASP A 28 -1.85 2.25 10.40
C ASP A 28 -2.76 2.42 9.18
N TYR A 29 -3.57 1.40 8.88
CA TYR A 29 -4.60 1.55 7.86
C TYR A 29 -5.65 2.56 8.33
N ALA A 30 -5.98 3.52 7.48
CA ALA A 30 -7.11 4.41 7.75
C ALA A 30 -8.41 3.58 7.74
N PRO A 31 -9.44 3.94 8.54
CA PRO A 31 -10.71 3.18 8.60
C PRO A 31 -11.45 3.05 7.26
N THR A 32 -11.05 3.83 6.25
CA THR A 32 -11.59 3.85 4.90
C THR A 32 -11.08 2.72 4.01
N PHE A 33 -10.16 1.87 4.50
CA PHE A 33 -9.60 0.78 3.71
C PHE A 33 -10.54 -0.43 3.58
N LEU A 34 -10.32 -1.20 2.51
CA LEU A 34 -10.92 -2.49 2.23
C LEU A 34 -9.87 -3.39 1.58
N ASN A 35 -9.87 -4.69 1.91
CA ASN A 35 -8.98 -5.64 1.25
C ASN A 35 -9.65 -6.32 0.05
N ILE A 36 -8.95 -6.33 -1.08
CA ILE A 36 -9.22 -7.20 -2.22
C ILE A 36 -8.07 -8.19 -2.33
N THR A 37 -8.38 -9.42 -2.72
CA THR A 37 -7.37 -10.44 -3.00
C THR A 37 -7.45 -10.81 -4.48
N LEU A 38 -6.31 -10.72 -5.16
CA LEU A 38 -6.09 -11.17 -6.53
C LEU A 38 -5.52 -12.58 -6.46
N PHE A 39 -6.11 -13.51 -7.20
CA PHE A 39 -5.68 -14.89 -7.34
C PHE A 39 -5.24 -15.14 -8.78
N TYR A 40 -4.18 -15.90 -8.96
CA TYR A 40 -3.46 -16.10 -10.23
C TYR A 40 -3.25 -17.58 -10.51
N ASP A 41 -3.23 -17.92 -11.80
CA ASP A 41 -3.02 -19.29 -12.31
C ASP A 41 -3.92 -20.32 -11.61
N CYS A 42 -5.21 -20.01 -11.50
CA CYS A 42 -6.19 -20.88 -10.88
C CYS A 42 -6.61 -22.03 -11.82
N PRO A 43 -6.86 -23.24 -11.29
CA PRO A 43 -7.35 -24.34 -12.10
C PRO A 43 -8.75 -24.05 -12.67
N SER A 44 -9.11 -24.72 -13.77
CA SER A 44 -10.40 -24.50 -14.47
C SER A 44 -11.63 -24.74 -13.59
N GLN A 45 -11.48 -25.54 -12.53
CA GLN A 45 -12.54 -25.93 -11.59
C GLN A 45 -12.99 -24.81 -10.64
N VAL A 46 -12.23 -23.72 -10.50
CA VAL A 46 -12.59 -22.55 -9.65
C VAL A 46 -13.78 -21.74 -10.21
N ASN A 47 -14.22 -22.06 -11.43
CA ASN A 47 -14.99 -21.13 -12.26
C ASN A 47 -16.52 -21.14 -12.09
N THR A 48 -17.12 -22.00 -11.24
CA THR A 48 -18.59 -22.17 -11.22
C THR A 48 -19.36 -21.20 -10.32
N SER A 49 -18.70 -20.55 -9.34
CA SER A 49 -19.41 -19.74 -8.34
C SER A 49 -18.86 -18.34 -8.13
N ILE A 50 -17.65 -18.04 -8.65
CA ILE A 50 -17.13 -16.67 -8.69
C ILE A 50 -17.77 -15.94 -9.89
N PRO A 51 -18.31 -14.72 -9.71
CA PRO A 51 -18.90 -13.97 -10.81
C PRO A 51 -17.92 -13.79 -11.98
N VAL A 52 -18.39 -13.98 -13.22
CA VAL A 52 -17.55 -13.89 -14.42
C VAL A 52 -16.87 -12.52 -14.56
N GLN A 53 -17.51 -11.46 -14.08
CA GLN A 53 -16.99 -10.10 -14.06
C GLN A 53 -15.75 -9.90 -13.14
N ASN A 54 -15.52 -10.86 -12.24
CA ASN A 54 -14.36 -10.89 -11.35
C ASN A 54 -13.15 -11.59 -11.97
N ARG A 55 -13.33 -12.19 -13.15
CA ARG A 55 -12.28 -12.91 -13.86
C ARG A 55 -11.47 -11.96 -14.73
N PHE A 56 -10.16 -12.12 -14.70
CA PHE A 56 -9.22 -11.49 -15.60
C PHE A 56 -8.18 -12.53 -16.04
N THR A 57 -7.30 -12.13 -16.96
CA THR A 57 -6.32 -13.02 -17.57
C THR A 57 -4.95 -12.34 -17.62
N CYS A 58 -3.91 -13.08 -17.25
CA CYS A 58 -2.52 -12.61 -17.31
C CYS A 58 -1.72 -13.43 -18.31
N LYS A 59 -1.02 -12.76 -19.24
CA LYS A 59 -0.12 -13.48 -20.14
C LYS A 59 1.02 -14.08 -19.32
N LEU A 60 1.19 -15.40 -19.39
CA LEU A 60 2.34 -16.06 -18.78
C LEU A 60 3.61 -15.66 -19.53
N LEU A 61 4.67 -15.32 -18.79
CA LEU A 61 5.98 -14.93 -19.34
C LEU A 61 6.59 -16.05 -20.20
N ASP A 62 6.22 -17.30 -19.93
CA ASP A 62 6.81 -18.51 -20.51
C ASP A 62 6.04 -19.04 -21.74
N GLY A 63 4.98 -18.35 -22.19
CA GLY A 63 4.21 -18.72 -23.38
C GLY A 63 3.42 -20.04 -23.29
N ARG A 64 3.33 -20.68 -22.12
CA ARG A 64 2.48 -21.87 -21.93
C ARG A 64 1.03 -21.48 -21.67
N ASP A 65 0.12 -22.00 -22.49
CA ASP A 65 -1.34 -21.95 -22.28
C ASP A 65 -1.78 -22.97 -21.20
N VAL A 66 -1.35 -22.75 -19.96
CA VAL A 66 -1.95 -23.44 -18.80
C VAL A 66 -2.90 -22.44 -18.16
N ASN A 67 -4.21 -22.75 -18.18
CA ASN A 67 -5.31 -22.02 -17.55
C ASN A 67 -4.88 -20.77 -16.73
N ASN A 68 -4.76 -19.60 -17.38
CA ASN A 68 -4.33 -18.37 -16.69
C ASN A 68 -5.46 -17.71 -15.87
N ASN A 69 -6.49 -18.48 -15.52
CA ASN A 69 -7.68 -17.96 -14.88
C ASN A 69 -7.26 -17.23 -13.61
N SER A 70 -7.53 -15.94 -13.61
CA SER A 70 -7.20 -15.07 -12.50
C SER A 70 -8.48 -14.41 -12.02
N TYR A 71 -8.62 -14.24 -10.72
CA TYR A 71 -9.84 -13.74 -10.11
C TYR A 71 -9.51 -12.68 -9.07
N PHE A 72 -10.34 -11.66 -8.94
CA PHE A 72 -10.30 -10.79 -7.77
C PHE A 72 -11.54 -11.01 -6.91
N VAL A 73 -11.36 -11.04 -5.60
CA VAL A 73 -12.46 -11.24 -4.65
C VAL A 73 -12.27 -10.34 -3.43
N ASN A 74 -13.39 -9.91 -2.84
CA ASN A 74 -13.36 -9.30 -1.51
C ASN A 74 -13.22 -10.40 -0.44
N GLU A 75 -13.04 -9.99 0.82
CA GLU A 75 -12.87 -10.94 1.92
C GLU A 75 -14.06 -11.88 2.10
N SER A 76 -15.29 -11.41 1.84
CA SER A 76 -16.49 -12.23 1.97
C SER A 76 -16.53 -13.36 0.95
N LEU A 77 -16.27 -13.05 -0.33
CA LEU A 77 -16.20 -14.05 -1.40
C LEU A 77 -15.00 -14.99 -1.22
N ALA A 78 -13.85 -14.47 -0.76
CA ALA A 78 -12.68 -15.28 -0.46
C ALA A 78 -12.94 -16.33 0.63
N LYS A 79 -13.78 -16.00 1.62
CA LYS A 79 -14.18 -16.94 2.68
C LYS A 79 -15.17 -18.00 2.20
N ILE A 80 -16.09 -17.62 1.30
CA ILE A 80 -17.06 -18.56 0.72
C ILE A 80 -16.36 -19.57 -0.18
N HIS A 81 -15.40 -19.10 -0.98
CA HIS A 81 -14.67 -19.90 -1.97
C HIS A 81 -13.25 -20.25 -1.55
N SER A 82 -13.01 -20.43 -0.24
CA SER A 82 -11.65 -20.56 0.28
C SER A 82 -10.93 -21.79 -0.28
N TRP A 83 -11.65 -22.90 -0.43
CA TRP A 83 -11.08 -24.16 -0.91
C TRP A 83 -10.75 -24.10 -2.40
N GLU A 84 -11.59 -23.49 -3.24
CA GLU A 84 -11.30 -23.32 -4.67
C GLU A 84 -10.10 -22.40 -4.88
N LEU A 85 -10.04 -21.29 -4.13
CA LEU A 85 -9.03 -20.26 -4.29
C LEU A 85 -7.67 -20.64 -3.69
N GLU A 86 -7.61 -21.62 -2.78
CA GLU A 86 -6.36 -22.20 -2.27
C GLU A 86 -5.59 -23.00 -3.32
N GLU A 87 -6.27 -23.50 -4.36
CA GLU A 87 -5.62 -24.22 -5.47
C GLU A 87 -4.93 -23.29 -6.48
N CYS A 88 -5.16 -21.98 -6.38
CA CYS A 88 -4.49 -20.99 -7.22
C CYS A 88 -3.00 -20.89 -6.85
N ARG A 89 -2.14 -20.82 -7.87
CA ARG A 89 -0.67 -20.80 -7.67
C ARG A 89 -0.20 -19.54 -6.95
N GLY A 90 -0.84 -18.42 -7.21
CA GLY A 90 -0.44 -17.10 -6.72
C GLY A 90 -1.60 -16.38 -6.10
N ARG A 91 -1.32 -15.61 -5.04
CA ARG A 91 -2.26 -14.64 -4.50
C ARG A 91 -1.55 -13.36 -4.11
N ILE A 92 -2.26 -12.25 -4.22
CA ILE A 92 -1.82 -10.95 -3.74
C ILE A 92 -2.99 -10.30 -3.02
N ARG A 93 -2.82 -10.03 -1.74
CA ARG A 93 -3.75 -9.20 -0.98
C ARG A 93 -3.36 -7.73 -1.11
N VAL A 94 -4.33 -6.90 -1.48
CA VAL A 94 -4.12 -5.47 -1.69
C VAL A 94 -5.21 -4.64 -0.99
N PRO A 95 -4.81 -3.72 -0.11
CA PRO A 95 -5.73 -2.73 0.43
C PRO A 95 -6.04 -1.67 -0.64
N ILE A 96 -7.30 -1.26 -0.70
CA ILE A 96 -7.82 -0.20 -1.56
C ILE A 96 -8.75 0.71 -0.74
N LEU A 97 -9.06 1.90 -1.25
CA LEU A 97 -10.12 2.72 -0.69
C LEU A 97 -11.49 2.07 -0.90
N ARG A 98 -12.27 1.94 0.17
CA ARG A 98 -13.63 1.36 0.12
C ARG A 98 -14.54 2.09 -0.87
N ASN A 99 -14.43 3.41 -0.97
CA ASN A 99 -15.24 4.22 -1.87
C ASN A 99 -14.74 4.23 -3.33
N ALA A 100 -13.64 3.53 -3.63
CA ALA A 100 -13.14 3.41 -4.99
C ALA A 100 -13.85 2.31 -5.80
N ILE A 101 -14.57 1.41 -5.13
CA ILE A 101 -15.34 0.35 -5.77
C ILE A 101 -16.74 0.24 -5.16
N ASN A 102 -17.70 -0.26 -5.94
CA ASN A 102 -18.98 -0.71 -5.41
C ASN A 102 -18.89 -2.22 -5.12
N GLU A 103 -18.86 -2.59 -3.85
CA GLU A 103 -18.67 -3.99 -3.41
C GLU A 103 -19.67 -4.98 -4.02
N SER A 104 -20.87 -4.52 -4.38
CA SER A 104 -21.91 -5.34 -5.00
C SER A 104 -21.73 -5.56 -6.50
N THR A 105 -20.95 -4.73 -7.19
CA THR A 105 -20.82 -4.74 -8.66
C THR A 105 -19.38 -4.49 -9.11
N VAL A 106 -18.39 -4.96 -8.36
CA VAL A 106 -16.98 -4.73 -8.70
C VAL A 106 -16.66 -5.40 -10.04
N VAL A 107 -16.09 -4.63 -10.97
CA VAL A 107 -15.64 -5.09 -12.29
C VAL A 107 -14.18 -4.72 -12.51
N VAL A 108 -13.50 -5.40 -13.45
CA VAL A 108 -12.06 -5.23 -13.74
C VAL A 108 -11.64 -3.75 -13.91
N PRO A 109 -12.32 -2.91 -14.73
CA PRO A 109 -11.90 -1.51 -14.90
C PRO A 109 -11.94 -0.71 -13.59
N SER A 110 -13.01 -0.84 -12.82
CA SER A 110 -13.17 -0.14 -11.53
C SER A 110 -12.13 -0.58 -10.50
N LEU A 111 -11.75 -1.86 -10.51
CA LEU A 111 -10.68 -2.33 -9.63
C LEU A 111 -9.32 -1.74 -10.04
N HIS A 112 -9.04 -1.61 -11.34
CA HIS A 112 -7.77 -1.05 -11.81
C HIS A 112 -7.62 0.41 -11.36
N GLU A 113 -8.67 1.21 -11.52
CA GLU A 113 -8.70 2.59 -11.02
C GLU A 113 -8.52 2.65 -9.50
N ALA A 114 -9.15 1.73 -8.75
CA ALA A 114 -9.00 1.65 -7.30
C ALA A 114 -7.56 1.30 -6.88
N LEU A 115 -6.89 0.40 -7.61
CA LEU A 115 -5.49 0.06 -7.37
C LEU A 115 -4.57 1.26 -7.62
N ILE A 116 -4.79 2.00 -8.70
CA ILE A 116 -4.01 3.22 -9.01
C ILE A 116 -4.22 4.27 -7.90
N ARG A 117 -5.47 4.47 -7.49
CA ARG A 117 -5.83 5.41 -6.42
C ARG A 117 -5.23 5.03 -5.08
N GLY A 118 -5.02 3.73 -4.83
CA GLY A 118 -4.39 3.22 -3.62
C GLY A 118 -5.33 3.19 -2.43
N PHE A 119 -4.75 3.31 -1.23
CA PHE A 119 -5.45 3.28 0.05
C PHE A 119 -4.86 4.31 1.01
N ASP A 120 -5.71 4.84 1.88
CA ASP A 120 -5.27 5.78 2.89
C ASP A 120 -4.66 5.04 4.08
N VAL A 121 -3.55 5.59 4.54
CA VAL A 121 -2.91 5.24 5.81
C VAL A 121 -2.84 6.48 6.69
N ASP A 122 -2.99 6.23 7.96
CA ASP A 122 -2.63 7.16 9.00
C ASP A 122 -1.17 6.91 9.39
N TYR A 123 -0.45 7.97 9.70
CA TYR A 123 0.78 7.78 10.45
C TYR A 123 0.38 7.15 11.77
N ASN A 124 0.98 6.01 12.09
CA ASN A 124 0.94 5.53 13.46
C ASN A 124 1.76 6.57 14.23
N PHE A 125 1.06 7.53 14.83
CA PHE A 125 1.68 8.69 15.46
C PHE A 125 2.55 8.18 16.60
N LEU A 126 3.81 8.01 16.29
CA LEU A 126 4.91 8.52 17.07
C LEU A 126 4.42 9.71 17.91
N ASP A 127 4.48 9.55 19.23
CA ASP A 127 4.00 10.46 20.27
C ASP A 127 3.43 11.77 19.70
N LYS A 128 2.10 11.88 19.56
CA LYS A 128 1.44 13.08 18.99
C LYS A 128 1.99 14.38 19.57
N THR A 129 2.36 14.34 20.84
CA THR A 129 2.98 15.46 21.56
C THR A 129 4.32 15.85 20.96
N ALA A 130 5.16 14.87 20.61
CA ALA A 130 6.44 15.07 19.94
C ALA A 130 6.25 15.60 18.51
N SER A 131 5.29 15.04 17.76
CA SER A 131 4.99 15.49 16.40
C SER A 131 4.51 16.95 16.38
N ASP A 132 3.57 17.29 17.27
CA ASP A 132 3.10 18.67 17.42
C ASP A 132 4.22 19.63 17.85
N GLY A 133 5.11 19.19 18.75
CA GLY A 133 6.28 19.96 19.17
C GLY A 133 7.23 20.25 18.01
N CYS A 134 7.52 19.23 17.20
CA CYS A 134 8.37 19.34 16.03
C CYS A 134 7.80 20.31 14.99
N MET A 135 6.53 20.14 14.63
CA MET A 135 5.86 21.03 13.67
C MET A 135 5.82 22.48 14.19
N LYS A 136 5.51 22.70 15.48
CA LYS A 136 5.50 24.04 16.10
C LYS A 136 6.88 24.69 16.10
N SER A 137 7.93 23.90 16.19
CA SER A 137 9.32 24.38 16.14
C SER A 137 9.86 24.62 14.72
N GLY A 138 9.07 24.36 13.68
CA GLY A 138 9.45 24.54 12.28
C GLY A 138 10.20 23.36 11.65
N GLY A 139 10.09 22.17 12.25
CA GLY A 139 10.61 20.91 11.69
C GLY A 139 9.52 20.04 11.06
N ASN A 140 9.95 18.98 10.37
CA ASN A 140 9.07 17.94 9.85
C ASN A 140 9.26 16.64 10.64
N CYS A 141 8.17 15.95 10.94
CA CYS A 141 8.21 14.71 11.71
C CYS A 141 8.43 13.51 10.79
N GLY A 142 9.16 12.50 11.27
CA GLY A 142 9.25 11.21 10.60
C GLY A 142 10.05 10.20 11.40
N TYR A 143 10.66 9.25 10.70
CA TYR A 143 11.27 8.05 11.25
C TYR A 143 12.69 7.88 10.69
N SER A 144 13.66 7.47 11.51
CA SER A 144 15.07 7.32 11.09
C SER A 144 15.56 5.86 11.11
N ASN A 145 15.11 5.03 12.06
CA ASN A 145 15.49 3.62 12.16
C ASN A 145 14.65 2.86 13.21
N GLU A 146 14.70 1.52 13.18
CA GLU A 146 13.96 0.61 14.10
C GLU A 146 14.10 0.97 15.58
N THR A 147 15.24 1.54 15.96
CA THR A 147 15.58 1.96 17.33
C THR A 147 15.13 3.37 17.71
N HIS A 148 14.90 4.26 16.74
CA HIS A 148 14.42 5.64 16.98
C HIS A 148 13.07 5.82 16.32
N PRO A 149 11.98 5.45 17.04
CA PRO A 149 10.66 5.51 16.47
C PRO A 149 10.30 6.92 16.00
N PHE A 150 10.76 7.98 16.67
CA PHE A 150 10.47 9.35 16.26
C PHE A 150 11.71 10.20 16.01
N VAL A 151 11.69 10.94 14.90
CA VAL A 151 12.65 11.98 14.57
C VAL A 151 11.95 13.25 14.07
N CYS A 152 12.43 14.39 14.53
CA CYS A 152 12.13 15.72 14.04
C CYS A 152 13.26 16.19 13.12
N PHE A 153 12.97 16.34 11.83
CA PHE A 153 13.89 16.86 10.84
C PHE A 153 13.88 18.38 10.87
N CYS A 154 14.97 18.96 11.38
CA CYS A 154 15.21 20.39 11.48
C CYS A 154 16.19 20.87 10.40
N ARG A 155 16.28 22.19 10.21
CA ARG A 155 17.20 22.79 9.22
C ARG A 155 18.67 22.47 9.52
N ASP A 156 19.01 22.26 10.79
CA ASP A 156 20.36 21.95 11.30
C ASP A 156 20.60 20.44 11.52
N GLY A 157 19.62 19.58 11.24
CA GLY A 157 19.75 18.13 11.35
C GLY A 157 18.58 17.44 12.08
N GLU A 158 18.77 16.16 12.38
CA GLU A 158 17.79 15.31 13.07
C GLU A 158 17.78 15.58 14.59
N ARG A 159 16.59 15.70 15.18
CA ARG A 159 16.36 15.93 16.62
C ARG A 159 15.27 15.01 17.15
N SER A 160 15.20 14.81 18.46
CA SER A 160 14.25 13.86 19.06
C SER A 160 12.83 14.38 19.24
N HIS A 161 12.57 15.69 19.31
CA HIS A 161 11.21 16.20 19.62
C HIS A 161 10.89 17.57 19.01
N PHE A 162 11.86 18.49 18.94
CA PHE A 162 11.67 19.84 18.42
C PHE A 162 12.99 20.42 17.91
N CYS A 163 12.90 21.39 17.01
CA CYS A 163 14.00 22.22 16.57
C CYS A 163 14.28 23.31 17.59
N THR A 164 15.54 23.50 17.94
CA THR A 164 15.94 24.66 18.74
C THR A 164 15.81 25.91 17.88
N ALA A 165 15.04 26.90 18.35
CA ALA A 165 15.01 28.20 17.72
C ALA A 165 16.43 28.78 17.75
N GLN A 166 17.06 28.93 16.58
CA GLN A 166 18.28 29.74 16.51
C GLN A 166 17.88 31.17 16.85
N HIS A 167 18.32 31.65 18.01
CA HIS A 167 18.44 33.07 18.24
C HIS A 167 19.43 33.63 17.20
N ASN A 168 18.91 34.52 16.35
CA ASN A 168 19.57 35.49 15.49
C ASN A 168 19.93 35.14 14.03
N THR A 169 19.20 35.88 13.16
CA THR A 169 19.66 36.68 12.02
C THR A 169 20.29 35.95 10.82
N GLY A 170 19.55 35.95 9.70
CA GLY A 170 20.16 36.07 8.37
C GLY A 170 19.90 34.94 7.39
N ASN A 171 19.07 35.27 6.40
CA ASN A 171 18.99 34.75 5.03
C ASN A 171 18.47 33.33 4.72
N ASN A 172 17.45 33.39 3.85
CA ASN A 172 16.86 32.33 3.06
C ASN A 172 17.89 31.73 2.09
N MET A 173 18.20 30.45 2.27
CA MET A 173 18.63 29.59 1.17
C MET A 173 18.36 28.15 1.58
N TYR A 174 17.45 27.49 0.85
CA TYR A 174 17.10 26.08 1.03
C TYR A 174 18.12 25.24 0.26
N SER A 175 18.94 24.45 0.96
CA SER A 175 19.70 23.36 0.34
C SER A 175 19.00 22.04 0.66
N PHE A 176 18.19 21.55 -0.26
CA PHE A 176 17.71 20.17 -0.21
C PHE A 176 18.82 19.26 -0.74
N SER A 177 19.50 18.54 0.14
CA SER A 177 20.32 17.40 -0.26
C SER A 177 19.39 16.20 -0.42
N LEU A 178 19.06 15.83 -1.66
CA LEU A 178 18.46 14.53 -1.99
C LEU A 178 19.51 13.44 -1.72
N SER A 179 19.44 12.73 -0.60
CA SER A 179 20.25 11.51 -0.49
C SER A 179 19.66 10.31 0.24
N HIS A 180 18.49 10.35 0.88
CA HIS A 180 18.03 9.16 1.64
C HIS A 180 16.52 8.87 1.57
N PHE A 181 15.98 8.78 0.36
CA PHE A 181 14.77 7.95 0.14
C PHE A 181 15.22 6.56 -0.32
N THR A 182 15.64 5.73 0.63
CA THR A 182 15.72 4.27 0.42
C THR A 182 14.72 3.64 1.38
N GLY A 183 13.55 3.33 0.85
CA GLY A 183 12.44 2.77 1.62
C GLY A 183 11.39 2.15 0.70
N LEU A 184 11.83 1.29 -0.22
CA LEU A 184 11.00 0.31 -0.91
C LEU A 184 11.82 -0.97 -1.02
N GLY A 185 11.54 -1.89 -0.10
CA GLY A 185 11.89 -3.31 -0.16
C GLY A 185 10.64 -4.09 0.19
#